data_AF-A0A7C7QFR5-F1
#
_entry.id   AF-A0A7C7QFR5-F1
#
_cell.length_a   1.000
_cell.length_b   1.000
_cell.length_c   1.000
_cell.angle_alpha   90.00
_cell.angle_beta   90.00
_cell.angle_gamma   90.00
#
_symmetry.space_group_name_H-M   'P 1'
#
loop_
_entity.id
_entity.type
_entity.pdbx_description
1 polymer ?
#
loop_
_entity_poly.entity_id
_entity_poly.type
_entity_poly.pdbx_seq_one_letter_code
_entity_poly.pdbx_strand_id
1 'polypeptide(L)'
;MSQYFRIHPDNPQPRLIHQAVEMVRRGAVIAYPTDSAYALGCHIGDKKALDRIRRIRRLGDRHNFTLVCRDLSELSLYAKVDNPAYRLLNAHTPGAYTFILPATREVPRRLSHPKRRTIGIRIPDNRIVLALLDELNEPLMSSTLILPGEDRPMTDAGDIRDRLEHELDLIIDGGHCGIEPTTVVDLTGDEPRVTRVGKGDPAPFQG
;
A
#
# COMPACT_ATOMS: atom_id res chain seq x y z
N MET A 1 -8.70 20.88 -6.62
CA MET A 1 -9.42 20.22 -5.52
C MET A 1 -9.58 18.77 -5.90
N SER A 2 -9.32 17.86 -4.97
CA SER A 2 -9.49 16.42 -5.15
C SER A 2 -10.95 16.08 -5.44
N GLN A 3 -11.18 15.09 -6.29
CA GLN A 3 -12.48 14.42 -6.34
C GLN A 3 -12.70 13.64 -5.04
N TYR A 4 -13.97 13.35 -4.73
CA TYR A 4 -14.35 12.61 -3.54
C TYR A 4 -15.36 11.53 -3.92
N PHE A 5 -14.97 10.26 -3.84
CA PHE A 5 -15.82 9.12 -4.16
C PHE A 5 -16.22 8.40 -2.89
N ARG A 6 -17.52 8.25 -2.67
CA ARG A 6 -18.03 7.37 -1.61
C ARG A 6 -18.29 5.99 -2.21
N ILE A 7 -17.51 5.00 -1.79
CA ILE A 7 -17.57 3.63 -2.30
C ILE A 7 -18.01 2.71 -1.16
N HIS A 8 -18.98 1.83 -1.42
CA HIS A 8 -19.45 0.92 -0.37
C HIS A 8 -18.36 -0.12 -0.05
N PRO A 9 -17.97 -0.32 1.22
CA PRO A 9 -16.88 -1.24 1.59
C PRO A 9 -17.18 -2.69 1.21
N ASP A 10 -18.43 -3.15 1.36
CA ASP A 10 -18.79 -4.53 1.03
C ASP A 10 -19.27 -4.74 -0.40
N ASN A 11 -19.63 -3.68 -1.13
CA ASN A 11 -20.13 -3.82 -2.50
C ASN A 11 -19.64 -2.65 -3.35
N PRO A 12 -18.33 -2.60 -3.64
CA PRO A 12 -17.74 -1.48 -4.35
C PRO A 12 -18.40 -1.29 -5.71
N GLN A 13 -18.89 -0.07 -5.99
CA GLN A 13 -19.61 0.21 -7.23
C GLN A 13 -18.66 0.16 -8.42
N PRO A 14 -18.85 -0.74 -9.41
CA PRO A 14 -17.89 -0.94 -10.50
C PRO A 14 -17.58 0.34 -11.28
N ARG A 15 -18.60 1.21 -11.47
CA ARG A 15 -18.45 2.50 -12.15
C ARG A 15 -17.44 3.42 -11.44
N LEU A 16 -17.48 3.49 -10.11
CA LEU A 16 -16.59 4.36 -9.33
C LEU A 16 -15.17 3.78 -9.27
N ILE A 17 -15.06 2.45 -9.16
CA ILE A 17 -13.78 1.73 -9.26
C ILE A 17 -13.11 1.99 -10.60
N HIS A 18 -13.83 1.80 -11.70
CA HIS A 18 -13.34 2.09 -13.05
C HIS A 18 -12.87 3.54 -13.20
N GLN A 19 -13.66 4.51 -12.72
CA GLN A 19 -13.27 5.92 -12.73
C GLN A 19 -12.00 6.19 -11.90
N ALA A 20 -11.88 5.60 -10.72
CA ALA A 20 -10.70 5.75 -9.87
C ALA A 20 -9.44 5.15 -10.54
N VAL A 21 -9.56 3.98 -11.16
CA VAL A 21 -8.45 3.35 -11.90
C VAL A 21 -8.05 4.18 -13.12
N GLU A 22 -9.00 4.72 -13.88
CA GLU A 22 -8.70 5.62 -14.99
C GLU A 22 -7.94 6.88 -14.55
N MET A 23 -8.27 7.42 -13.37
CA MET A 23 -7.51 8.52 -12.78
C MET A 23 -6.08 8.07 -12.42
N VAL A 24 -5.92 6.92 -11.78
CA VAL A 24 -4.61 6.35 -11.43
C VAL A 24 -3.75 6.12 -12.66
N ARG A 25 -4.30 5.54 -13.74
CA ARG A 25 -3.63 5.35 -15.04
C ARG A 25 -3.15 6.66 -15.66
N ARG A 26 -3.84 7.77 -15.39
CA ARG A 26 -3.48 9.13 -15.86
C ARG A 26 -2.52 9.86 -14.92
N GLY A 27 -1.98 9.17 -13.91
CA GLY A 27 -0.98 9.71 -12.98
C GLY A 27 -1.57 10.36 -11.73
N ALA A 28 -2.81 10.02 -11.36
CA ALA A 28 -3.42 10.52 -10.14
C ALA A 28 -2.74 9.95 -8.87
N VAL A 29 -2.65 10.80 -7.85
CA VAL A 29 -2.37 10.42 -6.47
C VAL A 29 -3.71 10.35 -5.73
N ILE A 30 -4.00 9.17 -5.17
CA ILE A 30 -5.26 8.90 -4.50
C ILE A 30 -5.03 8.62 -3.00
N ALA A 31 -5.98 9.00 -2.16
CA ALA A 31 -6.12 8.43 -0.82
C ALA A 31 -7.23 7.37 -0.84
N TYR A 32 -6.94 6.19 -0.31
CA TYR A 32 -7.86 5.06 -0.37
C TYR A 32 -7.82 4.22 0.92
N PRO A 33 -8.94 3.58 1.30
CA PRO A 33 -9.07 2.84 2.55
C PRO A 33 -8.42 1.46 2.42
N THR A 34 -7.86 0.94 3.52
CA THR A 34 -7.39 -0.44 3.62
C THR A 34 -7.88 -1.09 4.91
N ASP A 35 -7.61 -2.38 5.12
CA ASP A 35 -7.87 -3.09 6.38
C ASP A 35 -7.05 -2.56 7.58
N SER A 36 -6.05 -1.71 7.34
CA SER A 36 -5.07 -1.20 8.29
C SER A 36 -4.81 0.30 8.05
N ALA A 37 -5.88 1.10 8.14
CA ALA A 37 -5.96 2.56 7.90
C ALA A 37 -5.88 3.00 6.42
N TYR A 38 -5.90 4.32 6.18
CA TYR A 38 -5.77 4.86 4.82
C TYR A 38 -4.34 4.79 4.31
N ALA A 39 -4.22 4.70 2.99
CA ALA A 39 -2.96 4.78 2.28
C ALA A 39 -3.05 5.83 1.17
N LEU A 40 -1.88 6.37 0.80
CA LEU A 40 -1.71 7.04 -0.48
C LEU A 40 -1.35 5.99 -1.53
N GLY A 41 -1.90 6.14 -2.73
CA GLY A 41 -1.68 5.24 -3.86
C GLY A 41 -1.44 5.99 -5.16
N CYS A 42 -0.61 5.43 -6.03
CA CYS A 42 -0.52 5.82 -7.43
C CYS A 42 -0.05 4.67 -8.32
N HIS A 43 -0.01 4.91 -9.63
CA HIS A 43 0.50 3.97 -10.60
C HIS A 43 2.00 3.68 -10.37
N ILE A 44 2.41 2.41 -10.50
CA ILE A 44 3.78 1.94 -10.22
C ILE A 44 4.85 2.62 -11.11
N GLY A 45 4.50 2.91 -12.36
CA GLY A 45 5.39 3.55 -13.34
C GLY A 45 5.47 5.07 -13.23
N ASP A 46 4.60 5.73 -12.46
CA ASP A 46 4.49 7.19 -12.49
C ASP A 46 5.46 7.87 -11.51
N LYS A 47 6.51 8.47 -12.08
CA LYS A 47 7.51 9.23 -11.31
C LYS A 47 6.91 10.47 -10.63
N LYS A 48 6.05 11.23 -11.33
CA LYS A 48 5.53 12.51 -10.82
C LYS A 48 4.59 12.26 -9.63
N ALA A 49 3.75 11.24 -9.74
CA ALA A 49 2.84 10.83 -8.66
C ALA A 49 3.63 10.33 -7.43
N LEU A 50 4.67 9.52 -7.64
CA LEU A 50 5.57 9.10 -6.56
C LEU A 50 6.26 10.29 -5.87
N ASP A 51 6.76 11.27 -6.63
CA ASP A 51 7.43 12.46 -6.09
C ASP A 51 6.44 13.33 -5.27
N ARG A 52 5.15 13.37 -5.66
CA ARG A 52 4.09 13.99 -4.85
C ARG A 52 3.87 13.24 -3.53
N ILE A 53 3.75 11.91 -3.56
CA ILE A 53 3.60 11.10 -2.34
C ILE A 53 4.79 11.32 -1.39
N ARG A 54 6.02 11.34 -1.91
CA ARG A 54 7.23 11.66 -1.13
C ARG A 54 7.15 13.01 -0.45
N ARG A 55 6.65 14.04 -1.15
CA ARG A 55 6.50 15.40 -0.62
C ARG A 55 5.46 15.45 0.48
N ILE A 56 4.26 14.91 0.24
CA ILE A 56 3.15 14.86 1.21
C ILE A 56 3.61 14.17 2.50
N ARG A 57 4.37 13.09 2.36
CA ARG A 57 4.78 12.22 3.46
C ARG A 57 6.15 12.54 4.06
N ARG A 58 6.88 13.48 3.46
CA ARG A 58 8.28 13.83 3.80
C ARG A 58 9.15 12.59 4.01
N LEU A 59 9.03 11.61 3.10
CA LEU A 59 9.75 10.35 3.19
C LEU A 59 11.20 10.53 2.76
N GLY A 60 12.13 10.06 3.59
CA GLY A 60 13.55 10.00 3.23
C GLY A 60 13.87 8.81 2.32
N ASP A 61 15.08 8.82 1.75
CA ASP A 61 15.55 7.82 0.77
C ASP A 61 15.64 6.38 1.30
N ARG A 62 15.54 6.19 2.62
CA ARG A 62 15.57 4.88 3.29
C ARG A 62 14.18 4.24 3.44
N HIS A 63 13.10 4.96 3.14
CA HIS A 63 11.75 4.42 3.26
C HIS A 63 11.47 3.40 2.16
N ASN A 64 10.97 2.22 2.53
CA ASN A 64 10.46 1.26 1.56
C ASN A 64 9.05 1.68 1.15
N PHE A 65 8.84 1.92 -0.15
CA PHE A 65 7.49 1.94 -0.69
C PHE A 65 6.90 0.54 -0.67
N THR A 66 5.58 0.46 -0.71
CA THR A 66 4.85 -0.81 -0.71
C THR A 66 4.17 -1.00 -2.05
N LEU A 67 4.32 -2.16 -2.67
CA LEU A 67 3.42 -2.59 -3.73
C LEU A 67 2.27 -3.36 -3.09
N VAL A 68 1.07 -2.91 -3.36
CA VAL A 68 -0.15 -3.57 -2.90
C VAL A 68 -0.61 -4.47 -4.04
N CYS A 69 -0.60 -5.76 -3.79
CA CYS A 69 -0.88 -6.82 -4.76
C CYS A 69 -2.21 -7.50 -4.42
N ARG A 70 -2.88 -8.05 -5.44
CA ARG A 70 -4.16 -8.74 -5.29
C ARG A 70 -4.02 -10.14 -4.69
N ASP A 71 -2.92 -10.83 -4.98
CA ASP A 71 -2.69 -12.21 -4.56
C ASP A 71 -1.18 -12.59 -4.55
N LEU A 72 -0.92 -13.86 -4.17
CA LEU A 72 0.43 -14.42 -4.11
C LEU A 72 1.08 -14.63 -5.49
N SER A 73 0.28 -14.77 -6.53
CA SER A 73 0.78 -14.93 -7.90
C SER A 73 1.31 -13.60 -8.43
N GLU A 74 0.58 -12.51 -8.21
CA GLU A 74 0.99 -11.17 -8.62
C GLU A 74 2.24 -10.70 -7.86
N LEU A 75 2.34 -10.85 -6.53
CA LEU A 75 3.56 -10.37 -5.86
C LEU A 75 4.83 -11.06 -6.35
N SER A 76 4.73 -12.34 -6.72
CA SER A 76 5.90 -13.16 -7.09
C SER A 76 6.55 -12.67 -8.38
N LEU A 77 5.85 -11.81 -9.15
CA LEU A 77 6.41 -11.09 -10.30
C LEU A 77 7.31 -9.93 -9.85
N TYR A 78 7.02 -9.30 -8.71
CA TYR A 78 7.69 -8.08 -8.23
C TYR A 78 8.68 -8.32 -7.10
N ALA A 79 8.55 -9.42 -6.36
CA ALA A 79 9.44 -9.80 -5.28
C ALA A 79 9.98 -11.22 -5.47
N LYS A 80 11.23 -11.42 -5.08
CA LYS A 80 11.82 -12.75 -4.99
C LYS A 80 11.32 -13.41 -3.71
N VAL A 81 10.74 -14.59 -3.85
CA VAL A 81 10.17 -15.37 -2.75
C VAL A 81 10.82 -16.74 -2.78
N ASP A 82 11.52 -17.11 -1.70
CA ASP A 82 12.02 -18.45 -1.50
C ASP A 82 10.98 -19.33 -0.75
N ASN A 83 11.27 -20.61 -0.58
CA ASN A 83 10.32 -21.54 0.03
C ASN A 83 9.96 -21.16 1.48
N PRO A 84 10.90 -20.76 2.37
CA PRO A 84 10.57 -20.25 3.69
C PRO A 84 9.66 -19.01 3.66
N ALA A 85 9.99 -17.99 2.87
CA ALA A 85 9.19 -16.78 2.75
C ALA A 85 7.79 -17.08 2.19
N TYR A 86 7.68 -17.97 1.20
CA TYR A 86 6.39 -18.36 0.64
C TYR A 86 5.45 -18.97 1.69
N ARG A 87 5.96 -19.85 2.56
CA ARG A 87 5.15 -20.44 3.64
C ARG A 87 4.64 -19.38 4.61
N LEU A 88 5.48 -18.42 4.97
CA LEU A 88 5.08 -17.30 5.82
C LEU A 88 4.03 -16.42 5.16
N LEU A 89 4.24 -16.05 3.89
CA LEU A 89 3.30 -15.25 3.11
C LEU A 89 1.95 -15.95 3.00
N ASN A 90 1.93 -17.23 2.61
CA ASN A 90 0.71 -18.00 2.44
C ASN A 90 -0.08 -18.19 3.76
N ALA A 91 0.60 -18.24 4.90
CA ALA A 91 -0.05 -18.35 6.21
C ALA A 91 -0.57 -16.99 6.75
N HIS A 92 -0.04 -15.87 6.26
CA HIS A 92 -0.30 -14.53 6.83
C HIS A 92 -0.76 -13.50 5.78
N THR A 93 -1.27 -13.97 4.64
CA THR A 93 -1.92 -13.13 3.64
C THR A 93 -3.24 -13.76 3.17
N PRO A 94 -4.27 -12.96 2.85
CA PRO A 94 -4.32 -11.49 2.91
C PRO A 94 -4.34 -10.94 4.35
N GLY A 95 -4.11 -9.63 4.52
CA GLY A 95 -4.40 -8.93 5.77
C GLY A 95 -3.34 -7.93 6.24
N ALA A 96 -3.18 -7.86 7.56
CA ALA A 96 -2.58 -6.74 8.29
C ALA A 96 -1.03 -6.74 8.32
N TYR A 97 -0.40 -7.24 7.27
CA TYR A 97 1.05 -7.36 7.17
C TYR A 97 1.63 -6.60 5.98
N THR A 98 2.90 -6.23 6.11
CA THR A 98 3.72 -5.74 4.99
C THR A 98 5.07 -6.42 5.07
N PHE A 99 5.46 -7.11 4.01
CA PHE A 99 6.68 -7.91 3.97
C PHE A 99 7.73 -7.19 3.13
N ILE A 100 8.91 -6.93 3.70
CA ILE A 100 10.04 -6.40 2.95
C ILE A 100 10.76 -7.59 2.33
N LEU A 101 10.82 -7.61 1.00
CA LEU A 101 11.41 -8.70 0.21
C LEU A 101 12.41 -8.15 -0.81
N PRO A 102 13.34 -8.97 -1.31
CA PRO A 102 14.21 -8.57 -2.42
C PRO A 102 13.36 -8.31 -3.69
N ALA A 103 13.53 -7.15 -4.31
CA ALA A 103 12.79 -6.79 -5.51
C ALA A 103 13.30 -7.53 -6.75
N THR A 104 12.40 -7.85 -7.68
CA THR A 104 12.75 -8.35 -9.01
C THR A 104 13.18 -7.19 -9.93
N ARG A 105 13.32 -7.46 -11.23
CA ARG A 105 13.62 -6.41 -12.23
C ARG A 105 12.36 -5.65 -12.67
N GLU A 106 11.17 -6.21 -12.43
CA GLU A 106 9.89 -5.59 -12.76
C GLU A 106 9.60 -4.36 -11.89
N VAL A 107 10.19 -4.30 -10.69
CA VAL A 107 10.08 -3.13 -9.81
C VAL A 107 10.93 -1.98 -10.36
N PRO A 108 10.33 -0.81 -10.68
CA PRO A 108 11.08 0.37 -11.06
C PRO A 108 12.14 0.71 -10.01
N ARG A 109 13.40 0.92 -10.43
CA ARG A 109 14.54 1.21 -9.52
C ARG A 109 14.27 2.34 -8.52
N ARG A 110 13.41 3.30 -8.89
CA ARG A 110 13.00 4.44 -8.05
C ARG A 110 12.16 4.04 -6.83
N LEU A 111 11.52 2.87 -6.86
CA LEU A 111 10.68 2.34 -5.79
C LEU A 111 11.44 1.40 -4.87
N SER A 112 12.43 0.70 -5.39
CA SER A 112 13.26 -0.20 -4.59
C SER A 112 14.25 0.59 -3.71
N HIS A 113 14.53 0.09 -2.50
CA HIS A 113 15.54 0.69 -1.64
C HIS A 113 16.91 0.72 -2.36
N PRO A 114 17.58 1.87 -2.49
CA PRO A 114 18.70 2.06 -3.41
C PRO A 114 19.89 1.13 -3.13
N LYS A 115 20.18 0.84 -1.86
CA LYS A 115 21.28 -0.05 -1.46
C LYS A 115 20.91 -1.54 -1.38
N ARG A 116 19.75 -1.86 -0.79
CA ARG A 116 19.33 -3.25 -0.51
C ARG A 116 18.56 -3.88 -1.66
N ARG A 117 18.05 -3.08 -2.60
CA ARG A 117 17.16 -3.50 -3.69
C ARG A 117 15.94 -4.27 -3.17
N THR A 118 15.33 -3.74 -2.10
CA THR A 118 14.15 -4.31 -1.44
C THR A 118 12.90 -3.52 -1.76
N ILE A 119 11.74 -4.15 -1.61
CA ILE A 119 10.43 -3.52 -1.76
C ILE A 119 9.50 -4.05 -0.66
N GLY A 120 8.60 -3.20 -0.15
CA GLY A 120 7.51 -3.67 0.70
C GLY A 120 6.42 -4.30 -0.17
N ILE A 121 5.86 -5.42 0.25
CA ILE A 121 4.74 -6.08 -0.39
C ILE A 121 3.60 -6.22 0.59
N ARG A 122 2.36 -6.01 0.11
CA ARG A 122 1.15 -6.22 0.89
C ARG A 122 0.06 -6.84 0.03
N ILE A 123 -0.65 -7.82 0.58
CA ILE A 123 -1.93 -8.31 0.05
C ILE A 123 -3.01 -7.92 1.08
N PRO A 124 -3.83 -6.90 0.80
CA PRO A 124 -4.79 -6.36 1.77
C PRO A 124 -6.07 -7.20 1.83
N ASP A 125 -6.75 -7.16 2.97
CA ASP A 125 -8.09 -7.74 3.15
C ASP A 125 -9.15 -6.64 3.09
N ASN A 126 -9.30 -6.02 1.92
CA ASN A 126 -10.25 -4.92 1.72
C ASN A 126 -10.84 -4.97 0.32
N ARG A 127 -12.17 -5.09 0.21
CA ARG A 127 -12.85 -5.30 -1.07
C ARG A 127 -12.75 -4.10 -2.02
N ILE A 128 -12.66 -2.87 -1.51
CA ILE A 128 -12.41 -1.69 -2.36
C ILE A 128 -11.02 -1.80 -2.98
N VAL A 129 -10.01 -2.16 -2.20
CA VAL A 129 -8.64 -2.31 -2.71
C VAL A 129 -8.54 -3.45 -3.71
N LEU A 130 -9.14 -4.61 -3.40
CA LEU A 130 -9.17 -5.73 -4.34
C LEU A 130 -9.85 -5.35 -5.65
N ALA A 131 -11.00 -4.66 -5.61
CA ALA A 131 -11.66 -4.18 -6.81
C ALA A 131 -10.82 -3.17 -7.61
N LEU A 132 -10.07 -2.28 -6.95
CA LEU A 132 -9.12 -1.37 -7.62
C LEU A 132 -7.99 -2.15 -8.31
N LEU A 133 -7.44 -3.18 -7.66
CA LEU A 133 -6.34 -3.98 -8.19
C LEU A 133 -6.79 -4.87 -9.35
N ASP A 134 -7.97 -5.48 -9.25
CA ASP A 134 -8.56 -6.30 -10.32
C ASP A 134 -8.82 -5.46 -11.58
N GLU A 135 -9.38 -4.25 -11.41
CA GLU A 135 -9.63 -3.33 -12.53
C GLU A 135 -8.34 -2.71 -13.09
N LEU A 136 -7.35 -2.43 -12.24
CA LEU A 136 -6.04 -1.92 -12.64
C LEU A 136 -5.22 -2.99 -13.38
N ASN A 137 -5.36 -4.26 -12.97
CA ASN A 137 -4.60 -5.43 -13.41
C ASN A 137 -3.08 -5.31 -13.19
N GLU A 138 -2.68 -4.50 -12.22
CA GLU A 138 -1.30 -4.30 -11.79
C GLU A 138 -1.28 -3.89 -10.29
N PRO A 139 -0.14 -4.03 -9.58
CA PRO A 139 -0.04 -3.52 -8.22
C PRO A 139 -0.16 -2.01 -8.13
N LEU A 140 -0.76 -1.55 -7.03
CA LEU A 140 -0.74 -0.14 -6.68
C LEU A 140 0.53 0.19 -5.87
N MET A 141 1.25 1.26 -6.25
CA MET A 141 2.33 1.77 -5.43
C MET A 141 1.75 2.60 -4.30
N SER A 142 2.10 2.26 -3.06
CA SER A 142 1.45 2.83 -1.89
C SER A 142 2.38 3.14 -0.71
N SER A 143 1.86 4.00 0.17
CA SER A 143 2.41 4.28 1.50
C SER A 143 1.29 4.57 2.50
N THR A 144 1.29 3.89 3.65
CA THR A 144 0.31 4.09 4.76
C THR A 144 0.28 5.54 5.20
N LEU A 145 -0.86 6.25 5.09
CA LEU A 145 -0.99 7.71 5.22
C LEU A 145 -0.80 8.21 6.67
N ILE A 146 0.45 8.29 7.12
CA ILE A 146 0.87 8.87 8.41
C ILE A 146 1.55 10.22 8.12
N LEU A 147 0.88 11.34 8.39
CA LEU A 147 1.41 12.66 8.05
C LEU A 147 2.69 12.99 8.85
N PRO A 148 3.54 13.92 8.34
CA PRO A 148 4.78 14.27 9.04
C PRO A 148 4.52 14.79 10.46
N GLY A 149 5.21 14.21 11.44
CA GLY A 149 5.05 14.54 12.87
C GLY A 149 3.93 13.77 13.57
N GLU A 150 3.19 12.92 12.86
CA GLU A 150 2.18 12.04 13.44
C GLU A 150 2.74 10.62 13.60
N ASP A 151 2.29 9.89 14.61
CA ASP A 151 2.64 8.48 14.83
C ASP A 151 1.55 7.52 14.33
N ARG A 152 0.35 8.04 14.05
CA ARG A 152 -0.82 7.27 13.65
C ARG A 152 -1.24 7.58 12.22
N PRO A 153 -1.76 6.59 11.49
CA PRO A 153 -2.28 6.82 10.15
C PRO A 153 -3.61 7.59 10.22
N MET A 154 -3.92 8.31 9.15
CA MET A 154 -5.26 8.87 8.96
C MET A 154 -6.27 7.75 8.71
N THR A 155 -7.47 7.90 9.26
CA THR A 155 -8.52 6.87 9.26
C THR A 155 -9.86 7.36 8.74
N ASP A 156 -10.03 8.68 8.57
CA ASP A 156 -11.26 9.32 8.14
C ASP A 156 -11.06 10.11 6.84
N ALA A 157 -11.96 9.91 5.88
CA ALA A 157 -11.87 10.55 4.56
C ALA A 157 -12.19 12.05 4.59
N GLY A 158 -13.03 12.51 5.53
CA GLY A 158 -13.32 13.92 5.76
C GLY A 158 -12.08 14.64 6.27
N ASP A 159 -11.43 14.11 7.31
CA ASP A 159 -10.17 14.65 7.83
C ASP A 159 -9.06 14.69 6.76
N ILE A 160 -8.98 13.64 5.92
CA ILE A 160 -8.05 13.60 4.78
C ILE A 160 -8.36 14.72 3.80
N ARG A 161 -9.64 14.97 3.49
CA ARG A 161 -10.04 16.05 2.59
C ARG A 161 -9.64 17.40 3.15
N ASP A 162 -9.99 17.68 4.39
CA ASP A 162 -9.70 18.95 5.05
C ASP A 162 -8.20 19.27 5.06
N ARG A 163 -7.34 18.24 5.20
CA ARG A 163 -5.88 18.41 5.23
C ARG A 163 -5.21 18.37 3.85
N LEU A 164 -5.75 17.63 2.88
CA LEU A 164 -5.02 17.23 1.66
C LEU A 164 -5.76 17.42 0.33
N GLU A 165 -6.95 18.04 0.29
CA GLU A 165 -7.73 18.20 -0.96
C GLU A 165 -7.03 18.99 -2.08
N HIS A 166 -5.97 19.74 -1.75
CA HIS A 166 -5.15 20.46 -2.74
C HIS A 166 -3.92 19.67 -3.20
N GLU A 167 -3.54 18.62 -2.48
CA GLU A 167 -2.36 17.79 -2.77
C GLU A 167 -2.73 16.47 -3.47
N LEU A 168 -3.99 16.03 -3.35
CA LEU A 168 -4.52 14.79 -3.91
C LEU A 168 -5.45 15.04 -5.11
N ASP A 169 -5.60 14.04 -5.96
CA ASP A 169 -6.52 14.09 -7.10
C ASP A 169 -7.84 13.39 -6.79
N LEU A 170 -7.83 12.38 -5.92
CA LEU A 170 -9.00 11.62 -5.50
C LEU A 170 -8.87 11.17 -4.04
N ILE A 171 -9.97 11.28 -3.30
CA ILE A 171 -10.16 10.66 -1.99
C ILE A 171 -11.30 9.66 -2.11
N ILE A 172 -11.04 8.41 -1.76
CA ILE A 172 -12.04 7.33 -1.74
C ILE A 172 -12.50 7.14 -0.30
N ASP A 173 -13.73 7.52 0.00
CA ASP A 173 -14.40 7.23 1.26
C ASP A 173 -15.03 5.84 1.22
N GLY A 174 -14.37 4.90 1.89
CA GLY A 174 -14.88 3.54 2.11
C GLY A 174 -15.55 3.32 3.46
N GLY A 175 -15.82 4.37 4.23
CA GLY A 175 -16.26 4.26 5.62
C GLY A 175 -15.12 3.91 6.59
N HIS A 176 -15.49 3.29 7.71
CA HIS A 176 -14.56 3.01 8.81
C HIS A 176 -13.49 1.99 8.41
N CYS A 177 -12.23 2.30 8.67
CA CYS A 177 -11.09 1.43 8.44
C CYS A 177 -10.40 1.08 9.77
N GLY A 178 -9.46 0.13 9.75
CA GLY A 178 -8.63 -0.14 10.93
C GLY A 178 -7.84 1.10 11.33
N ILE A 179 -7.58 1.29 12.64
CA ILE A 179 -6.85 2.46 13.15
C ILE A 179 -5.33 2.23 13.26
N GLU A 180 -4.93 0.97 13.27
CA GLU A 180 -3.53 0.56 13.39
C GLU A 180 -2.93 0.27 12.02
N PRO A 181 -1.67 0.66 11.78
CA PRO A 181 -0.97 0.30 10.57
C PRO A 181 -0.64 -1.19 10.55
N THR A 182 -0.15 -1.69 9.41
CA THR A 182 0.32 -3.08 9.28
C THR A 182 1.55 -3.36 10.15
N THR A 183 1.67 -4.59 10.62
CA THR A 183 2.95 -5.12 11.12
C THR A 183 3.90 -5.30 9.94
N VAL A 184 5.13 -4.82 10.08
CA VAL A 184 6.12 -4.83 8.99
C VAL A 184 7.23 -5.82 9.32
N VAL A 185 7.38 -6.84 8.47
CA VAL A 185 8.34 -7.93 8.64
C VAL A 185 9.37 -7.89 7.51
N ASP A 186 10.65 -7.84 7.85
CA ASP A 186 11.77 -7.96 6.91
C ASP A 186 12.11 -9.44 6.71
N LEU A 187 11.93 -9.94 5.48
CA LEU A 187 12.17 -11.32 5.07
C LEU A 187 13.37 -11.42 4.10
N THR A 188 14.32 -10.49 4.19
CA THR A 188 15.47 -10.45 3.27
C THR A 188 16.71 -11.17 3.78
N GLY A 189 16.73 -11.53 5.07
CA GLY A 189 17.78 -12.32 5.69
C GLY A 189 17.34 -13.78 5.88
N ASP A 190 18.19 -14.56 6.54
CA ASP A 190 17.92 -15.98 6.82
C ASP A 190 16.74 -16.17 7.80
N GLU A 191 16.54 -15.20 8.69
CA GLU A 191 15.49 -15.19 9.71
C GLU A 191 14.58 -13.95 9.54
N PRO A 192 13.25 -14.11 9.73
CA PRO A 192 12.32 -12.99 9.75
C PRO A 192 12.66 -11.97 10.84
N ARG A 193 12.51 -10.68 10.53
CA ARG A 193 12.68 -9.61 11.52
C ARG A 193 11.51 -8.64 11.52
N VAL A 194 10.83 -8.50 12.65
CA VAL A 194 9.80 -7.47 12.84
C VAL A 194 10.45 -6.09 12.93
N THR A 195 10.12 -5.21 11.98
CA THR A 195 10.62 -3.82 11.91
C THR A 195 9.60 -2.79 12.43
N ARG A 196 8.32 -3.16 12.49
CA ARG A 196 7.25 -2.38 13.09
C ARG A 196 6.17 -3.33 13.58
N VAL A 197 5.72 -3.14 14.82
CA VAL A 197 4.51 -3.80 15.36
C VAL A 197 3.30 -2.93 15.02
N GLY A 198 2.25 -3.56 14.49
CA GLY A 198 0.97 -2.95 14.16
C GLY A 198 -0.15 -3.96 14.37
N LYS A 199 -1.19 -3.93 13.51
CA LYS A 199 -2.39 -4.77 13.66
C LYS A 199 -2.14 -6.27 13.54
N GLY A 200 -1.14 -6.70 12.77
CA GLY A 200 -0.82 -8.13 12.60
C GLY A 200 -0.02 -8.68 13.78
N ASP A 201 -0.36 -9.88 14.27
CA ASP A 201 0.39 -10.56 15.33
C ASP A 201 1.88 -10.72 14.93
N PRO A 202 2.84 -10.19 15.70
CA PRO A 202 4.27 -10.32 15.41
C PRO A 202 4.86 -11.67 15.87
N ALA A 203 4.19 -12.42 16.76
CA ALA A 203 4.75 -13.62 17.38
C ALA A 203 5.27 -14.68 16.40
N PRO A 204 4.63 -14.94 15.24
CA PRO A 204 5.13 -15.90 14.24
C PRO A 204 6.49 -15.53 13.61
N PHE A 205 6.97 -14.30 13.81
CA PHE A 205 8.19 -13.76 13.21
C PHE A 205 9.24 -13.36 14.25
N GLN A 206 9.04 -13.78 15.50
CA GLN A 206 9.95 -13.53 16.62
C GLN A 206 10.52 -14.88 17.05
N GLY A 207 11.69 -15.24 16.52
CA GLY A 207 12.40 -16.48 16.81
C GLY A 207 13.85 -16.36 16.42
#